data_AF-A0A5B0BRJ5-F1
#
_entry.id   AF-A0A5B0BRJ5-F1
#
_cell.length_a   1.000
_cell.length_b   1.000
_cell.length_c   1.000
_cell.angle_alpha   90.00
_cell.angle_beta   90.00
_cell.angle_gamma   90.00
#
_symmetry.space_group_name_H-M   'P 1'
#
loop_
_entity.id
_entity.type
_entity.pdbx_description
1 polymer ?
#
loop_
_entity_poly.entity_id
_entity_poly.type
_entity_poly.pdbx_seq_one_letter_code
_entity_poly.pdbx_strand_id
1 'polypeptide(L)'
;MSKLKSFLKGNVKQIENASLKLERFDEAIILRSLESREGDVISDQSFKNKPGKKGKQERVFDAIKYNRDICVASIVHPDLGDVELQESYGVRGADNLYSVMFSLGEANHILEKVTELSGLDEDINDHIDEVKN
;
A
#
# COMPACT_ATOMS: atom_id res chain seq x y z
N MET A 1 25.74 -4.85 27.22
CA MET A 1 25.27 -6.04 26.46
C MET A 1 24.55 -5.55 25.21
N SER A 2 24.82 -6.20 24.08
CA SER A 2 24.81 -5.59 22.75
C SER A 2 23.45 -5.03 22.29
N LYS A 3 23.45 -3.73 21.94
CA LYS A 3 22.38 -3.02 21.21
C LYS A 3 21.93 -3.74 19.93
N LEU A 4 22.74 -4.67 19.39
CA LEU A 4 22.38 -5.47 18.22
C LEU A 4 21.18 -6.40 18.46
N LYS A 5 20.98 -6.90 19.70
CA LYS A 5 19.89 -7.85 19.98
C LYS A 5 18.52 -7.27 19.69
N SER A 6 18.30 -5.96 19.86
CA SER A 6 17.00 -5.32 19.60
C SER A 6 16.62 -5.27 18.13
N PHE A 7 17.59 -5.45 17.20
CA PHE A 7 17.35 -5.44 15.76
C PHE A 7 17.20 -6.84 15.15
N LEU A 8 17.32 -7.91 15.95
CA LEU A 8 17.09 -9.27 15.47
C LEU A 8 15.61 -9.48 15.19
N LYS A 9 15.28 -10.17 14.09
CA LYS A 9 13.89 -10.37 13.61
C LYS A 9 12.90 -10.78 14.70
N GLY A 10 13.29 -11.68 15.61
CA GLY A 10 12.41 -12.13 16.70
C GLY A 10 12.19 -11.11 17.83
N ASN A 11 12.96 -10.03 17.86
CA ASN A 11 12.92 -8.98 18.89
C ASN A 11 12.38 -7.64 18.35
N VAL A 12 12.23 -7.50 17.03
CA VAL A 12 11.64 -6.32 16.40
C VAL A 12 10.12 -6.41 16.52
N LYS A 13 9.50 -5.34 17.03
CA LYS A 13 8.04 -5.21 17.08
C LYS A 13 7.48 -5.30 15.67
N GLN A 14 6.53 -6.19 15.48
CA GLN A 14 5.81 -6.30 14.21
C GLN A 14 4.83 -5.14 14.11
N ILE A 15 4.70 -4.59 12.91
CA ILE A 15 3.66 -3.59 12.64
C ILE A 15 2.33 -4.34 12.61
N GLU A 16 1.38 -3.90 13.43
CA GLU A 16 0.05 -4.52 13.49
C GLU A 16 -0.77 -4.14 12.25
N ASN A 17 -1.60 -5.07 11.79
CA ASN A 17 -2.54 -4.80 10.72
C ASN A 17 -3.64 -3.85 11.21
N ALA A 18 -4.07 -2.90 10.37
CA ALA A 18 -5.24 -2.10 10.67
C ALA A 18 -6.52 -2.74 10.15
N SER A 19 -7.60 -2.52 10.88
CA SER A 19 -8.96 -2.75 10.41
C SER A 19 -9.54 -1.45 9.88
N LEU A 20 -10.10 -1.47 8.67
CA LEU A 20 -10.80 -0.33 8.07
C LEU A 20 -12.22 -0.76 7.71
N LYS A 21 -13.22 -0.19 8.41
CA LYS A 21 -14.62 -0.46 8.13
C LYS A 21 -15.09 0.44 6.99
N LEU A 22 -15.65 -0.18 5.95
CA LEU A 22 -16.34 0.51 4.87
C LEU A 22 -17.84 0.22 4.96
N GLU A 23 -18.68 1.22 4.69
CA GLU A 23 -20.14 1.13 4.87
C GLU A 23 -20.80 0.07 3.97
N ARG A 24 -20.22 -0.20 2.79
CA ARG A 24 -20.80 -1.11 1.79
C ARG A 24 -20.63 -2.60 2.11
N PHE A 25 -19.75 -2.95 3.05
CA PHE A 25 -19.44 -4.34 3.38
C PHE A 25 -19.81 -4.63 4.84
N ASP A 26 -20.28 -5.84 5.13
CA ASP A 26 -20.60 -6.24 6.52
C ASP A 26 -19.34 -6.42 7.38
N GLU A 27 -18.24 -6.82 6.76
CA GLU A 27 -16.93 -6.97 7.40
C GLU A 27 -16.03 -5.76 7.13
N ALA A 28 -15.05 -5.55 8.02
CA ALA A 28 -14.00 -4.59 7.79
C ALA A 28 -12.89 -5.22 6.92
N ILE A 29 -12.25 -4.39 6.10
CA ILE A 29 -11.05 -4.81 5.37
C ILE A 29 -9.85 -4.75 6.31
N ILE A 30 -8.90 -5.67 6.14
CA ILE A 30 -7.67 -5.72 6.93
C ILE A 30 -6.51 -5.27 6.06
N LEU A 31 -5.77 -4.28 6.54
CA LEU A 31 -4.66 -3.64 5.86
C LEU A 31 -3.36 -3.91 6.61
N ARG A 32 -2.27 -4.08 5.87
CA ARG A 32 -0.90 -4.17 6.42
C ARG A 32 0.00 -3.08 5.85
N SER A 33 1.02 -2.75 6.62
CA SER A 33 2.16 -1.99 6.11
C SER A 33 2.93 -2.84 5.10
N LEU A 34 3.53 -2.18 4.10
CA LEU A 34 4.38 -2.83 3.11
C LEU A 34 5.82 -2.87 3.60
N GLU A 35 6.51 -3.98 3.34
CA GLU A 35 7.95 -4.01 3.54
C GLU A 35 8.63 -3.07 2.53
N SER A 36 9.77 -2.47 2.91
CA SER A 36 10.54 -1.60 2.01
C SER A 36 10.80 -2.22 0.64
N ARG A 37 11.07 -3.54 0.61
CA ARG A 37 11.31 -4.27 -0.63
C ARG A 37 10.08 -4.30 -1.55
N GLU A 38 8.88 -4.43 -0.98
CA GLU A 38 7.64 -4.41 -1.76
C GLU A 38 7.40 -3.02 -2.34
N GLY A 39 7.63 -1.97 -1.54
CA GLY A 39 7.59 -0.59 -1.97
C GLY A 39 8.55 -0.30 -3.13
N ASP A 40 9.79 -0.78 -3.05
CA ASP A 40 10.80 -0.63 -4.11
C ASP A 40 10.32 -1.28 -5.42
N VAL A 41 9.81 -2.51 -5.34
CA VAL A 41 9.30 -3.24 -6.51
C VAL A 41 8.14 -2.49 -7.17
N ILE A 42 7.19 -1.98 -6.37
CA ILE A 42 6.04 -1.22 -6.86
C ILE A 42 6.49 0.10 -7.49
N SER A 43 7.42 0.81 -6.83
CA SER A 43 7.99 2.07 -7.32
C SER A 43 8.64 1.89 -8.69
N ASP A 44 9.50 0.88 -8.84
CA ASP A 44 10.19 0.58 -10.10
C ASP A 44 9.21 0.25 -11.25
N GLN A 45 8.14 -0.50 -10.93
CA GLN A 45 7.08 -0.87 -11.88
C GLN A 45 6.13 0.29 -12.22
N SER A 46 6.17 1.39 -11.45
CA SER A 46 5.31 2.56 -11.63
C SER A 46 5.89 3.60 -12.58
N PHE A 47 6.89 3.25 -13.40
CA PHE A 47 7.40 4.12 -14.45
C PHE A 47 6.94 3.67 -15.83
N LYS A 48 6.52 4.64 -16.65
CA LYS A 48 6.16 4.43 -18.06
C LYS A 48 6.98 5.31 -18.98
N ASN A 49 7.33 4.79 -20.15
CA ASN A 49 7.96 5.57 -21.20
C ASN A 49 6.89 6.32 -21.98
N LYS A 50 7.05 7.63 -22.12
CA LYS A 50 6.20 8.48 -22.96
C LYS A 50 7.03 9.12 -24.08
N PRO A 51 6.45 9.38 -25.26
CA PRO A 51 7.12 10.16 -26.30
C PRO A 51 7.47 11.55 -25.78
N GLY A 52 8.77 11.83 -25.66
CA GLY A 52 9.31 13.15 -25.33
C GLY A 52 9.64 13.96 -26.60
N LYS A 53 10.28 15.11 -26.40
CA LYS A 53 10.67 15.99 -27.53
C LYS A 53 11.67 15.29 -28.46
N LYS A 54 11.50 15.50 -29.76
CA LYS A 54 12.39 15.00 -30.83
C LYS A 54 12.53 13.46 -30.85
N GLY A 55 11.49 12.73 -30.47
CA GLY A 55 11.47 11.26 -30.54
C GLY A 55 12.27 10.55 -29.44
N LYS A 56 12.80 11.28 -28.45
CA LYS A 56 13.39 10.67 -27.25
C LYS A 56 12.29 10.12 -26.36
N GLN A 57 12.47 8.92 -25.83
CA GLN A 57 11.59 8.38 -24.79
C GLN A 57 11.91 9.06 -23.46
N GLU A 58 10.88 9.50 -22.76
CA GLU A 58 10.96 10.09 -21.42
C GLU A 58 10.36 9.12 -20.41
N ARG A 59 11.12 8.78 -19.37
CA ARG A 59 10.65 7.92 -18.28
C ARG A 59 9.85 8.80 -17.30
N VAL A 60 8.55 8.56 -17.20
CA VAL A 60 7.63 9.34 -16.37
C VAL A 60 7.06 8.45 -15.28
N PHE A 61 7.09 8.93 -14.04
CA PHE A 61 6.47 8.27 -12.91
C PHE A 61 4.94 8.33 -13.02
N ASP A 62 4.28 7.20 -12.78
CA ASP A 62 2.83 7.04 -12.80
C ASP A 62 2.31 6.92 -11.36
N ALA A 63 2.07 8.08 -10.74
CA ALA A 63 1.58 8.15 -9.37
C ALA A 63 0.24 7.42 -9.17
N ILE A 64 -0.61 7.37 -10.20
CA ILE A 64 -1.90 6.67 -10.13
C ILE A 64 -1.66 5.16 -10.02
N LYS A 65 -0.75 4.62 -10.85
CA LYS A 65 -0.36 3.22 -10.78
C LYS A 65 0.28 2.90 -9.43
N TYR A 66 1.24 3.72 -8.99
CA TYR A 66 1.92 3.52 -7.70
C TYR A 66 0.93 3.44 -6.54
N ASN A 67 0.05 4.45 -6.41
CA ASN A 67 -0.95 4.50 -5.33
C ASN A 67 -1.89 3.30 -5.37
N ARG A 68 -2.30 2.85 -6.56
CA ARG A 68 -3.16 1.68 -6.70
C ARG A 68 -2.44 0.39 -6.30
N ASP A 69 -1.21 0.20 -6.78
CA ASP A 69 -0.43 -0.99 -6.51
C ASP A 69 -0.11 -1.13 -5.01
N ILE A 70 0.21 -0.03 -4.31
CA ILE A 70 0.42 -0.08 -2.86
C ILE A 70 -0.86 -0.44 -2.10
N CYS A 71 -2.02 0.10 -2.50
CA CYS A 71 -3.31 -0.27 -1.89
C CYS A 71 -3.63 -1.75 -2.09
N VAL A 72 -3.47 -2.26 -3.31
CA VAL A 72 -3.72 -3.66 -3.64
C VAL A 72 -2.80 -4.58 -2.84
N ALA A 73 -1.51 -4.25 -2.73
CA ALA A 73 -0.55 -5.05 -1.99
C ALA A 73 -0.77 -5.02 -0.46
N SER A 74 -1.34 -3.94 0.05
CA SER A 74 -1.62 -3.75 1.48
C SER A 74 -2.89 -4.44 1.97
N ILE A 75 -3.82 -4.82 1.10
CA ILE A 75 -5.05 -5.52 1.51
C ILE A 75 -4.72 -6.99 1.81
N VAL A 76 -4.97 -7.39 3.06
CA VAL A 76 -4.82 -8.77 3.55
C VAL A 76 -6.17 -9.50 3.55
N HIS A 77 -7.24 -8.79 3.91
CA HIS A 77 -8.60 -9.30 3.87
C HIS A 77 -9.53 -8.25 3.27
N PRO A 78 -10.37 -8.58 2.28
CA PRO A 78 -10.45 -9.88 1.61
C PRO A 78 -9.19 -10.19 0.77
N ASP A 79 -8.91 -11.48 0.52
CA ASP A 79 -7.85 -11.86 -0.42
C ASP A 79 -8.27 -11.48 -1.85
N LEU A 80 -7.67 -10.42 -2.39
CA LEU A 80 -7.97 -9.97 -3.76
C LEU A 80 -7.51 -10.97 -4.82
N GLY A 81 -6.70 -11.96 -4.46
CA GLY A 81 -6.30 -13.10 -5.28
C GLY A 81 -7.33 -14.23 -5.33
N ASP A 82 -8.35 -14.20 -4.46
CA ASP A 82 -9.34 -15.26 -4.35
C ASP A 82 -10.15 -15.42 -5.65
N VAL A 83 -10.28 -16.67 -6.10
CA VAL A 83 -10.88 -16.99 -7.40
C VAL A 83 -12.39 -16.79 -7.38
N GLU A 84 -13.06 -17.25 -6.32
CA GLU A 84 -14.52 -17.12 -6.19
C GLU A 84 -14.93 -15.65 -6.10
N LEU A 85 -14.16 -14.86 -5.34
CA LEU A 85 -14.35 -13.41 -5.25
C LEU A 85 -14.16 -12.74 -6.61
N GLN A 86 -13.05 -12.98 -7.31
CA GLN A 86 -12.82 -12.39 -8.64
C GLN A 86 -13.90 -12.77 -9.66
N GLU A 87 -14.34 -14.03 -9.65
CA GLU A 87 -15.43 -14.53 -10.51
C GLU A 87 -16.76 -13.84 -10.20
N SER A 88 -17.08 -13.61 -8.92
CA SER A 88 -18.31 -12.90 -8.52
C SER A 88 -18.37 -11.46 -9.04
N TYR A 89 -17.23 -10.81 -9.24
CA TYR A 89 -17.11 -9.47 -9.83
C TYR A 89 -16.88 -9.50 -11.35
N GLY A 90 -16.74 -10.68 -11.96
CA GLY A 90 -16.55 -10.83 -13.41
C GLY A 90 -15.19 -10.31 -13.91
N VAL A 91 -14.18 -10.31 -13.05
CA VAL A 91 -12.84 -9.77 -13.36
C VAL A 91 -11.76 -10.82 -13.11
N ARG A 92 -10.54 -10.55 -13.58
CA ARG A 92 -9.37 -11.38 -13.30
C ARG A 92 -8.20 -10.51 -12.85
N GLY A 93 -7.58 -10.91 -11.76
CA GLY A 93 -6.46 -10.23 -11.12
C GLY A 93 -6.88 -9.22 -10.06
N ALA A 94 -6.10 -9.17 -8.98
CA ALA A 94 -6.34 -8.31 -7.82
C ALA A 94 -6.48 -6.83 -8.17
N ASP A 95 -5.68 -6.34 -9.13
CA ASP A 95 -5.78 -4.96 -9.61
C ASP A 95 -7.17 -4.66 -10.18
N ASN A 96 -7.67 -5.50 -11.08
CA ASN A 96 -8.99 -5.32 -11.69
C ASN A 96 -10.12 -5.50 -10.67
N LEU A 97 -9.97 -6.42 -9.72
CA LEU A 97 -10.92 -6.56 -8.62
C LEU A 97 -10.98 -5.29 -7.78
N TYR A 98 -9.83 -4.74 -7.39
CA TYR A 98 -9.77 -3.50 -6.62
C TYR A 98 -10.54 -2.35 -7.29
N SER A 99 -10.41 -2.17 -8.61
CA SER A 99 -11.05 -1.05 -9.32
C SER A 99 -12.55 -1.18 -9.51
N VAL A 100 -13.10 -2.40 -9.45
CA VAL A 100 -14.56 -2.61 -9.55
C VAL A 100 -15.22 -2.80 -8.18
N MET A 101 -14.46 -3.27 -7.18
CA MET A 101 -14.97 -3.55 -5.84
C MET A 101 -15.13 -2.26 -5.03
N PHE A 102 -14.09 -1.42 -5.02
CA PHE A 102 -14.06 -0.18 -4.24
C PHE A 102 -14.45 1.02 -5.10
N SER A 103 -15.32 1.86 -4.56
CA SER A 103 -15.61 3.17 -5.14
C SER A 103 -14.41 4.11 -5.00
N LEU A 104 -14.41 5.22 -5.74
CA LEU A 104 -13.32 6.21 -5.67
C LEU A 104 -13.10 6.74 -4.23
N GLY A 105 -14.18 6.98 -3.48
CA GLY A 105 -14.07 7.43 -2.09
C GLY A 105 -13.47 6.37 -1.18
N GLU A 106 -13.90 5.12 -1.32
CA GLU A 106 -13.34 3.99 -0.56
C GLU A 106 -11.87 3.78 -0.90
N ALA A 107 -11.50 3.84 -2.19
CA ALA A 107 -10.10 3.74 -2.63
C ALA A 107 -9.22 4.86 -2.05
N ASN A 108 -9.74 6.07 -1.90
CA ASN A 108 -9.03 7.17 -1.24
C ASN A 108 -8.84 6.90 0.26
N HIS A 109 -9.87 6.44 0.98
CA HIS A 109 -9.74 6.09 2.40
C HIS A 109 -8.75 4.93 2.63
N ILE A 110 -8.72 3.96 1.70
CA ILE A 110 -7.73 2.88 1.74
C ILE A 110 -6.33 3.46 1.58
N LEU A 111 -6.11 4.33 0.59
CA LEU A 111 -4.81 4.97 0.36
C LEU A 111 -4.35 5.79 1.57
N GLU A 112 -5.23 6.58 2.18
CA GLU A 112 -4.96 7.33 3.40
C GLU A 112 -4.51 6.39 4.52
N LYS A 113 -5.28 5.32 4.79
CA LYS A 113 -4.96 4.37 5.87
C LYS A 113 -3.66 3.59 5.61
N VAL A 114 -3.39 3.23 4.36
CA VAL A 114 -2.13 2.57 3.96
C VAL A 114 -0.93 3.49 4.14
N THR A 115 -1.08 4.78 3.83
CA THR A 115 -0.03 5.80 3.99
C THR A 115 0.27 6.04 5.47
N GLU A 116 -0.78 6.16 6.30
CA GLU A 116 -0.68 6.27 7.77
C GLU A 116 0.03 5.04 8.36
N LEU A 117 -0.40 3.83 7.99
CA LEU A 117 0.22 2.58 8.45
C LEU A 117 1.69 2.43 8.06
N SER A 118 2.08 3.07 6.97
CA SER A 118 3.45 3.04 6.46
C SER A 118 4.33 4.12 7.10
N GLY A 119 3.78 4.97 7.97
CA GLY A 119 4.50 6.10 8.58
C GLY A 119 4.89 7.16 7.55
N LEU A 120 4.16 7.25 6.43
CA LEU A 120 4.41 8.22 5.36
C LEU A 120 3.57 9.49 5.49
N ASP A 121 2.62 9.50 6.42
CA ASP A 121 1.73 10.63 6.74
C ASP A 121 2.30 11.54 7.84
N GLU A 122 3.36 11.10 8.54
CA GLU A 122 3.96 11.88 9.61
C GLU A 122 4.86 12.98 9.05
N ASP A 123 4.47 14.23 9.29
CA ASP A 123 5.37 15.38 9.19
C ASP A 123 6.60 15.07 10.07
N ILE A 124 7.74 14.82 9.45
CA ILE A 124 9.05 14.47 10.06
C ILE A 124 9.47 15.45 11.20
N ASN A 125 8.81 16.60 11.33
CA ASN A 125 9.07 17.59 12.37
C ASN A 125 8.52 17.22 13.76
N ASP A 126 7.52 16.35 13.91
CA ASP A 126 6.91 16.06 15.23
C ASP A 126 7.70 15.02 16.05
N HIS A 127 8.67 14.31 15.45
CA HIS A 127 9.38 13.19 16.09
C HIS A 127 10.79 13.51 16.62
N ILE A 128 11.19 14.79 16.67
CA ILE A 128 12.51 15.19 17.20
C ILE A 128 12.50 15.42 18.72
N ASP A 129 11.33 15.62 19.35
CA ASP A 129 11.26 16.08 20.74
C ASP A 129 11.21 14.98 21.82
N GLU A 130 11.01 13.70 21.49
CA GLU A 130 10.89 12.63 22.51
C GLU A 130 12.14 11.76 22.75
N VAL A 131 13.28 12.01 22.07
CA VAL A 131 14.52 11.23 22.31
C VAL A 131 15.44 11.84 23.39
N LYS A 132 14.93 12.80 24.17
CA LYS A 132 15.65 13.38 25.32
C LYS A 132 14.89 13.13 26.62
N ASN A 133 14.92 11.89 27.12
CA ASN A 133 14.77 11.57 28.56
C ASN A 133 15.51 10.27 28.89
#